data_AF-A0A536GV11-F1
#
_entry.id   AF-A0A536GV11-F1
#
_cell.length_a   1.000
_cell.length_b   1.000
_cell.length_c   1.000
_cell.angle_alpha   90.00
_cell.angle_beta   90.00
_cell.angle_gamma   90.00
#
_symmetry.space_group_name_H-M   'P 1'
#
loop_
_entity.id
_entity.type
_entity.pdbx_description
1 polymer ?
#
loop_
_entity_poly.entity_id
_entity_poly.type
_entity_poly.pdbx_seq_one_letter_code
_entity_poly.pdbx_strand_id
1 'polypeptide(L)'
;MAADHRENTLVRRVFLIAVSVAAVTLASSVYLIPRQLNRVIAPAPSPSSGSQPSPWNGPCAPTQLSLTGFFRECASVDKGLSCPTGSFDHARVERLHGTKHDFLLYVEVNGAYHGPGTYALAPWPHATLGVPDGVAKVAIREYATGRLWASTAGSLTIDNLEDGGYVYAGLGASTYSPVDVELNIAGWWSCS
;
A
#
# COMPACT_ATOMS: atom_id res chain seq x y z
N MET A 1 -25.35 -63.62 20.84
CA MET A 1 -25.68 -63.17 19.47
C MET A 1 -26.44 -61.86 19.56
N ALA A 2 -25.77 -60.73 19.32
CA ALA A 2 -26.36 -59.42 18.96
C ALA A 2 -25.25 -58.36 18.96
N ALA A 3 -24.45 -58.27 17.89
CA ALA A 3 -23.54 -57.16 17.66
C ALA A 3 -23.06 -57.17 16.20
N ASP A 4 -23.98 -57.03 15.24
CA ASP A 4 -23.56 -56.86 13.84
C ASP A 4 -24.62 -56.15 12.97
N HIS A 5 -25.04 -54.95 13.37
CA HIS A 5 -25.94 -54.16 12.52
C HIS A 5 -25.78 -52.64 12.57
N ARG A 6 -24.74 -52.13 13.24
CA ARG A 6 -24.53 -50.68 13.43
C ARG A 6 -23.48 -50.06 12.50
N GLU A 7 -22.63 -50.86 11.86
CA GLU A 7 -21.55 -50.36 10.98
C GLU A 7 -22.01 -50.01 9.56
N ASN A 8 -23.04 -50.69 9.03
CA ASN A 8 -23.48 -50.49 7.64
C ASN A 8 -24.14 -49.12 7.36
N THR A 9 -24.62 -48.43 8.39
CA THR A 9 -25.34 -47.16 8.23
C THR A 9 -24.40 -45.96 8.15
N LEU A 10 -23.21 -46.06 8.75
CA LEU A 10 -22.24 -44.96 8.81
C LEU A 10 -21.43 -44.86 7.51
N VAL A 11 -20.99 -46.02 6.98
CA VAL A 11 -20.25 -46.11 5.71
C VAL A 11 -21.10 -45.58 4.54
N ARG A 12 -22.40 -45.88 4.53
CA ARG A 12 -23.33 -45.42 3.49
C ARG A 12 -23.54 -43.90 3.51
N ARG A 13 -23.49 -43.26 4.69
CA ARG A 13 -23.61 -41.80 4.82
C ARG A 13 -22.34 -41.09 4.38
N VAL A 14 -21.17 -41.63 4.70
CA VAL A 14 -19.88 -41.08 4.26
C VAL A 14 -19.73 -41.17 2.74
N PHE A 15 -20.15 -42.28 2.13
CA PHE A 15 -20.13 -42.43 0.67
C PHE A 15 -21.05 -41.43 -0.06
N LEU A 16 -22.25 -41.16 0.48
CA LEU A 16 -23.17 -40.20 -0.13
C LEU A 16 -22.67 -38.74 -0.02
N ILE A 17 -21.94 -38.40 1.04
CA ILE A 17 -21.31 -37.07 1.19
C ILE A 17 -20.12 -36.93 0.23
N ALA A 18 -19.30 -37.97 0.06
CA ALA A 18 -18.15 -37.95 -0.85
C ALA A 18 -18.57 -37.79 -2.32
N VAL A 19 -19.66 -38.45 -2.74
CA VAL A 19 -20.17 -38.35 -4.13
C VAL A 19 -20.75 -36.96 -4.43
N SER A 20 -21.35 -36.29 -3.44
CA SER A 20 -21.92 -34.95 -3.64
C SER A 20 -20.84 -33.85 -3.74
N VAL A 21 -19.70 -33.99 -3.04
CA VAL A 21 -18.56 -33.06 -3.18
C VAL A 21 -17.85 -33.21 -4.53
N ALA A 22 -17.77 -34.44 -5.07
CA ALA A 22 -17.18 -34.68 -6.40
C ALA A 22 -18.05 -34.14 -7.55
N ALA A 23 -19.38 -34.17 -7.42
CA ALA A 23 -20.28 -33.64 -8.44
C ALA A 23 -20.29 -32.11 -8.53
N VAL A 24 -20.08 -31.40 -7.40
CA VAL A 24 -20.03 -29.94 -7.37
C VAL A 24 -18.69 -29.40 -7.92
N THR A 25 -17.59 -30.14 -7.76
CA THR A 25 -16.28 -29.71 -8.25
C THR A 25 -16.11 -29.86 -9.77
N LEU A 26 -16.82 -30.79 -10.41
CA LEU A 26 -16.76 -30.98 -11.86
C LEU A 26 -17.74 -30.09 -12.66
N ALA A 27 -18.77 -29.53 -12.03
CA ALA A 27 -19.73 -28.64 -12.69
C ALA A 27 -19.26 -27.16 -12.75
N SER A 28 -18.28 -26.76 -11.96
CA SER A 28 -17.74 -25.39 -11.96
C SER A 28 -16.62 -25.16 -12.97
N SER A 29 -16.07 -26.23 -13.57
CA SER A 29 -14.92 -26.15 -14.48
C SER A 29 -15.27 -25.78 -15.94
N VAL A 30 -16.54 -25.59 -16.27
CA VAL A 30 -17.02 -25.36 -17.66
C VAL A 30 -17.29 -23.87 -17.97
N TYR A 31 -17.13 -22.97 -16.99
CA TYR A 31 -17.48 -21.54 -17.16
C TYR A 31 -16.31 -20.56 -17.32
N LEU A 32 -15.12 -21.01 -17.71
CA LEU A 32 -14.00 -20.11 -18.05
C LEU A 32 -13.39 -20.42 -19.42
N ILE A 33 -14.24 -20.40 -20.46
CA ILE A 33 -13.79 -20.10 -21.82
C ILE A 33 -14.07 -18.62 -22.05
N PRO A 34 -13.09 -17.71 -22.02
CA PRO A 34 -13.28 -16.41 -22.64
C PRO A 34 -13.40 -16.65 -24.16
N ARG A 35 -14.64 -16.55 -24.66
CA ARG A 35 -14.92 -16.40 -26.09
C ARG A 35 -14.07 -15.24 -26.61
N GLN A 36 -13.15 -15.56 -27.52
CA GLN A 36 -12.56 -14.62 -28.47
C GLN A 36 -13.69 -14.02 -29.31
N LEU A 37 -14.30 -12.95 -28.80
CA LEU A 37 -15.17 -12.09 -29.58
C LEU A 37 -14.26 -11.15 -30.37
N ASN A 38 -14.09 -11.48 -31.65
CA ASN A 38 -13.68 -10.55 -32.68
C ASN A 38 -14.64 -9.35 -32.66
N ARG A 39 -14.34 -8.35 -31.84
CA ARG A 39 -14.95 -7.03 -31.93
C ARG A 39 -13.97 -6.17 -32.71
N VAL A 40 -14.25 -6.02 -34.00
CA VAL A 40 -13.76 -4.88 -34.77
C VAL A 40 -14.32 -3.65 -34.08
N ILE A 41 -13.53 -3.09 -33.17
CA ILE A 41 -13.80 -1.79 -32.54
C ILE A 41 -13.27 -0.77 -33.54
N ALA A 42 -14.17 0.06 -34.07
CA ALA A 42 -13.82 1.25 -34.82
C ALA A 42 -12.75 2.07 -34.04
N PRO A 43 -11.83 2.78 -34.72
CA PRO A 43 -10.83 3.57 -34.02
C PRO A 43 -11.50 4.47 -33.00
N ALA A 44 -11.20 4.25 -31.71
CA ALA A 44 -11.63 5.16 -30.67
C ALA A 44 -11.06 6.56 -31.01
N PRO A 45 -11.84 7.65 -30.84
CA PRO A 45 -11.27 8.98 -30.95
C PRO A 45 -10.09 9.05 -29.99
N SER A 46 -8.94 9.47 -30.51
CA SER A 46 -7.71 9.64 -29.75
C SER A 46 -8.04 10.30 -28.41
N PRO A 47 -7.52 9.80 -27.27
CA PRO A 47 -7.70 10.49 -26.01
C PRO A 47 -7.21 11.93 -26.21
N SER A 48 -8.16 12.86 -26.15
CA SER A 48 -7.84 14.28 -26.11
C SER A 48 -6.84 14.46 -24.99
N SER A 49 -5.74 15.11 -25.34
CA SER A 49 -4.61 15.42 -24.47
C SER A 49 -5.11 16.11 -23.21
N GLY A 50 -5.50 15.31 -22.21
CA GLY A 50 -5.81 15.76 -20.87
C GLY A 50 -4.54 16.41 -20.39
N SER A 51 -4.61 17.74 -20.24
CA SER A 51 -3.53 18.64 -19.84
C SER A 51 -2.50 17.94 -18.97
N GLN A 52 -1.40 17.52 -19.61
CA GLN A 52 -0.23 17.06 -18.90
C GLN A 52 0.11 18.16 -17.89
N PRO A 53 0.20 17.87 -16.57
CA PRO A 53 0.77 18.77 -15.60
C PRO A 53 2.00 19.42 -16.19
N SER A 54 1.99 20.74 -16.36
CA SER A 54 3.20 21.49 -16.71
C SER A 54 4.34 20.94 -15.84
N PRO A 55 5.45 20.46 -16.44
CA PRO A 55 6.54 19.92 -15.66
C PRO A 55 7.06 21.04 -14.77
N TRP A 56 6.78 20.95 -13.48
CA TRP A 56 7.39 21.81 -12.49
C TRP A 56 8.90 21.54 -12.55
N ASN A 57 9.65 22.53 -13.04
CA ASN A 57 11.08 22.42 -13.31
C ASN A 57 11.94 23.05 -12.19
N GLY A 58 11.34 23.47 -11.08
CA GLY A 58 12.05 24.02 -9.94
C GLY A 58 12.34 22.96 -8.87
N PRO A 59 13.51 22.99 -8.20
CA PRO A 59 13.71 22.18 -6.99
C PRO A 59 12.67 22.56 -5.93
N CYS A 60 12.22 21.58 -5.14
CA CYS A 60 11.34 21.86 -4.01
C CYS A 60 12.03 22.76 -2.99
N ALA A 61 11.26 23.58 -2.28
CA ALA A 61 11.82 24.37 -1.19
C ALA A 61 12.41 23.43 -0.12
N PRO A 62 13.40 23.87 0.68
CA PRO A 62 14.07 23.01 1.67
C PRO A 62 13.13 22.34 2.68
N THR A 63 11.96 22.93 2.94
CA THR A 63 10.93 22.45 3.86
C THR A 63 9.83 21.64 3.18
N GLN A 64 10.01 21.28 1.91
CA GLN A 64 9.04 20.54 1.12
C GLN A 64 9.59 19.17 0.76
N LEU A 65 8.69 18.20 0.72
CA LEU A 65 8.94 16.88 0.19
C LEU A 65 8.70 16.89 -1.33
N SER A 66 9.66 16.35 -2.07
CA SER A 66 9.52 16.08 -3.49
C SER A 66 8.83 14.74 -3.69
N LEU A 67 7.73 14.73 -4.43
CA LEU A 67 7.07 13.52 -4.93
C LEU A 67 7.31 13.43 -6.44
N THR A 68 7.92 12.33 -6.89
CA THR A 68 8.26 12.11 -8.31
C THR A 68 7.86 10.71 -8.78
N GLY A 69 7.54 10.54 -10.06
CA GLY A 69 6.99 9.28 -10.60
C GLY A 69 5.53 9.47 -10.99
N PHE A 70 4.61 8.79 -10.28
CA PHE A 70 3.16 8.95 -10.50
C PHE A 70 2.69 10.40 -10.33
N PHE A 71 3.20 11.09 -9.31
CA PHE A 71 3.06 12.53 -9.15
C PHE A 71 4.38 13.22 -9.51
N ARG A 72 4.32 14.50 -9.87
CA ARG A 72 5.49 15.37 -9.94
C ARG A 72 5.13 16.70 -9.30
N GLU A 73 5.35 16.79 -7.99
CA GLU A 73 5.07 17.99 -7.21
C GLU A 73 5.91 18.10 -5.94
N CYS A 74 5.84 19.27 -5.33
CA CYS A 74 6.38 19.53 -4.00
C CYS A 74 5.22 19.62 -3.02
N ALA A 75 5.34 18.95 -1.88
CA ALA A 75 4.34 18.99 -0.83
C ALA A 75 4.94 19.49 0.48
N SER A 76 4.24 20.39 1.15
CA SER A 76 4.62 20.90 2.47
C SER A 76 3.90 20.08 3.53
N VAL A 77 4.52 19.85 4.69
CA VAL A 77 3.78 19.29 5.83
C VAL A 77 2.78 20.34 6.35
N ASP A 78 1.53 19.93 6.54
CA ASP A 78 0.47 20.76 7.11
C ASP A 78 0.67 20.86 8.62
N LYS A 79 0.88 22.08 9.11
CA LYS A 79 1.18 22.34 10.52
C LYS A 79 -0.11 22.24 11.33
N GLY A 80 -0.26 21.16 12.08
CA GLY A 80 -1.46 20.98 12.92
C GLY A 80 -1.65 19.61 13.54
N LEU A 81 -0.87 18.60 13.14
CA LEU A 81 -0.91 17.27 13.74
C LEU A 81 0.18 17.19 14.80
N SER A 82 -0.21 17.26 16.07
CA SER A 82 0.73 17.08 17.19
C SER A 82 1.29 15.66 17.19
N CYS A 83 2.60 15.52 16.97
CA CYS A 83 3.30 14.26 17.18
C CYS A 83 3.59 14.04 18.67
N PRO A 84 3.07 12.98 19.30
CA PRO A 84 3.56 12.60 20.62
C PRO A 84 5.06 12.27 20.53
N THR A 85 5.85 12.86 21.42
CA THR A 85 7.29 12.57 21.54
C THR A 85 7.49 11.13 22.03
N GLY A 86 8.51 10.42 21.54
CA GLY A 86 8.91 9.14 22.15
C GLY A 86 8.17 7.87 21.69
N SER A 87 7.46 7.85 20.56
CA SER A 87 6.98 6.56 20.02
C SER A 87 6.88 6.53 18.49
N PHE A 88 7.78 5.76 17.89
CA PHE A 88 7.68 5.25 16.51
C PHE A 88 7.19 3.79 16.47
N ASP A 89 6.71 3.27 17.61
CA ASP A 89 6.05 1.96 17.71
C ASP A 89 4.66 1.97 17.06
N HIS A 90 4.13 3.17 16.83
CA HIS A 90 2.93 3.40 16.04
C HIS A 90 3.27 4.27 14.83
N ALA A 91 2.48 4.14 13.78
CA ALA A 91 2.62 4.99 12.60
C ALA A 91 2.31 6.45 12.96
N ARG A 92 3.30 7.32 12.76
CA ARG A 92 3.08 8.77 12.69
C ARG A 92 2.41 9.10 11.37
N VAL A 93 1.45 10.03 11.40
CA VAL A 93 0.67 10.38 10.23
C VAL A 93 0.70 11.88 10.07
N GLU A 94 1.35 12.34 9.00
CA GLU A 94 1.43 13.75 8.64
C GLU A 94 0.59 14.04 7.41
N ARG A 95 -0.18 15.13 7.43
CA ARG A 95 -0.84 15.59 6.22
C ARG A 95 0.15 16.41 5.41
N LEU A 96 0.23 16.14 4.11
CA LEU A 96 1.01 16.93 3.18
C LEU A 96 0.07 17.71 2.26
N HIS A 97 0.32 19.00 2.13
CA HIS A 97 -0.31 19.87 1.14
C HIS A 97 0.60 20.00 -0.08
N GLY A 98 0.25 19.29 -1.15
CA GLY A 98 0.84 19.46 -2.46
C GLY A 98 0.26 20.65 -3.21
N THR A 99 0.81 20.91 -4.39
CA THR A 99 0.28 21.95 -5.30
C THR A 99 -1.05 21.56 -5.91
N LYS A 100 -1.32 20.26 -6.02
CA LYS A 100 -2.51 19.70 -6.69
C LYS A 100 -3.21 18.64 -5.85
N HIS A 101 -2.44 17.88 -5.10
CA HIS A 101 -2.92 16.74 -4.35
C HIS A 101 -2.55 16.90 -2.88
N ASP A 102 -3.47 16.48 -2.01
CA ASP A 102 -3.20 16.31 -0.60
C ASP A 102 -2.85 14.85 -0.32
N PHE A 103 -1.94 14.66 0.63
CA PHE A 103 -1.46 13.34 1.00
C PHE A 103 -1.49 13.13 2.51
N LEU A 104 -1.47 11.87 2.91
CA LEU A 104 -1.08 11.43 4.24
C LEU A 104 0.24 10.68 4.12
N LEU A 105 1.26 11.16 4.82
CA LEU A 105 2.55 10.51 5.01
C LEU A 105 2.47 9.66 6.28
N TYR A 106 2.75 8.37 6.14
CA TYR A 106 2.88 7.44 7.25
C TYR A 106 4.35 7.14 7.50
N VAL A 107 4.79 7.22 8.75
CA VAL A 107 6.16 6.90 9.19
C VAL A 107 6.10 5.96 10.38
N GLU A 108 6.71 4.78 10.27
CA GLU A 108 6.67 3.75 11.32
C GLU A 108 8.03 3.04 11.44
N VAL A 109 8.52 2.80 12.66
CA VAL A 109 9.78 2.06 12.95
C VAL A 109 9.51 0.95 13.97
N ASN A 110 8.31 0.40 13.91
CA ASN A 110 7.71 -0.46 14.91
C ASN A 110 8.52 -1.74 15.19
N GLY A 111 8.83 -1.98 16.46
CA GLY A 111 9.54 -3.16 16.95
C GLY A 111 11.07 -3.15 16.78
N ALA A 112 11.63 -2.22 16.00
CA ALA A 112 13.08 -2.05 15.82
C ALA A 112 13.59 -0.64 16.16
N TYR A 113 12.71 0.24 16.64
CA TYR A 113 13.08 1.59 17.05
C TYR A 113 14.06 1.54 18.22
N HIS A 114 15.19 2.21 18.05
CA HIS A 114 16.27 2.26 19.04
C HIS A 114 16.76 3.70 19.29
N GLY A 115 15.92 4.69 18.99
CA GLY A 115 16.19 6.12 19.17
C GLY A 115 16.45 6.87 17.84
N PRO A 116 16.85 8.15 17.92
CA PRO A 116 17.23 8.93 16.76
C PRO A 116 18.31 8.24 15.91
N GLY A 117 18.22 8.40 14.60
CA GLY A 117 19.14 7.73 13.67
C GLY A 117 18.51 7.43 12.32
N THR A 118 19.28 6.74 11.47
CA THR A 118 18.85 6.35 10.14
C THR A 118 18.48 4.88 10.10
N TYR A 119 17.29 4.61 9.59
CA TYR A 119 16.70 3.30 9.43
C TYR A 119 16.57 2.97 7.95
N ALA A 120 16.99 1.76 7.58
CA ALA A 120 16.78 1.25 6.23
C ALA A 120 15.30 0.91 6.04
N LEU A 121 14.72 1.38 4.94
CA LEU A 121 13.35 1.04 4.56
C LEU A 121 13.35 -0.27 3.77
N ALA A 122 12.32 -1.09 3.98
CA ALA A 122 12.11 -2.33 3.23
C ALA A 122 10.65 -2.47 2.79
N PRO A 123 10.35 -3.43 1.88
CA PRO A 123 8.98 -3.77 1.51
C PRO A 123 8.14 -4.14 2.72
N TRP A 124 6.87 -3.74 2.72
CA TRP A 124 5.96 -4.04 3.83
C TRP A 124 5.63 -5.53 3.87
N PRO A 125 5.99 -6.27 4.94
CA PRO A 125 5.68 -7.69 5.04
C PRO A 125 4.19 -7.94 5.33
N HIS A 126 3.46 -6.91 5.78
CA HIS A 126 2.05 -6.98 6.14
C HIS A 126 1.23 -5.91 5.43
N ALA A 127 -0.04 -6.21 5.17
CA ALA A 127 -0.95 -5.29 4.47
C ALA A 127 -1.38 -4.07 5.31
N THR A 128 -1.05 -4.05 6.61
CA THR A 128 -1.51 -3.03 7.56
C THR A 128 -0.34 -2.39 8.31
N LEU A 129 -0.49 -1.10 8.63
CA LEU A 129 0.37 -0.38 9.56
C LEU A 129 0.20 -0.89 10.99
N GLY A 130 1.16 -0.58 11.86
CA GLY A 130 1.13 -0.87 13.29
C GLY A 130 1.44 -2.33 13.65
N VAL A 131 1.89 -3.13 12.69
CA VAL A 131 2.33 -4.51 12.95
C VAL A 131 3.80 -4.51 13.35
N PRO A 132 4.16 -5.01 14.56
CA PRO A 132 5.54 -5.09 14.99
C PRO A 132 6.28 -6.17 14.21
N ASP A 133 6.99 -5.77 13.18
CA ASP A 133 7.78 -6.63 12.30
C ASP A 133 9.26 -6.26 12.26
N GLY A 134 9.67 -5.24 13.01
CA GLY A 134 11.05 -4.81 13.14
C GLY A 134 11.59 -4.09 11.89
N VAL A 135 10.69 -3.60 11.03
CA VAL A 135 11.05 -2.93 9.78
C VAL A 135 10.58 -1.47 9.81
N ALA A 136 11.46 -0.56 9.40
CA ALA A 136 11.08 0.83 9.17
C ALA A 136 10.31 0.97 7.85
N LYS A 137 9.23 1.75 7.90
CA LYS A 137 8.24 1.85 6.84
C LYS A 137 7.87 3.30 6.61
N VAL A 138 7.69 3.62 5.34
CA VAL A 138 7.08 4.86 4.90
C VAL A 138 5.96 4.54 3.92
N ALA A 139 4.85 5.28 3.98
CA ALA A 139 3.86 5.25 2.92
C ALA A 139 3.27 6.62 2.66
N ILE A 140 2.73 6.79 1.46
CA ILE A 140 1.94 7.94 1.06
C ILE A 140 0.56 7.46 0.65
N ARG A 141 -0.49 8.06 1.21
CA ARG A 141 -1.87 7.91 0.75
C ARG A 141 -2.34 9.21 0.13
N GLU A 142 -2.81 9.17 -1.10
CA GLU A 142 -3.51 10.32 -1.70
C GLU A 142 -4.86 10.51 -1.02
N TYR A 143 -5.14 11.71 -0.51
CA TYR A 143 -6.33 12.00 0.28
C TYR A 143 -7.62 11.85 -0.53
N ALA A 144 -7.62 12.31 -1.79
CA ALA A 144 -8.81 12.31 -2.64
C ALA A 144 -9.24 10.91 -3.11
N THR A 145 -8.28 10.04 -3.45
CA THR A 145 -8.54 8.72 -4.04
C THR A 145 -8.38 7.58 -3.05
N GLY A 146 -7.69 7.82 -1.94
CA GLY A 146 -7.30 6.80 -0.98
C GLY A 146 -6.20 5.85 -1.50
N ARG A 147 -5.63 6.09 -2.69
CA ARG A 147 -4.55 5.27 -3.24
C ARG A 147 -3.33 5.32 -2.32
N LEU A 148 -2.77 4.15 -2.00
CA LEU A 148 -1.66 3.98 -1.05
C LEU A 148 -0.43 3.40 -1.75
N TRP A 149 0.69 4.10 -1.63
CA TRP A 149 2.03 3.63 -2.02
C TRP A 149 2.87 3.40 -0.77
N ALA A 150 3.53 2.25 -0.70
CA ALA A 150 4.30 1.78 0.43
C ALA A 150 5.77 1.61 0.07
N SER A 151 6.67 1.87 1.02
CA SER A 151 8.11 1.78 0.83
C SER A 151 8.52 0.40 0.34
N THR A 152 9.32 0.36 -0.73
CA THR A 152 10.00 -0.84 -1.23
C THR A 152 11.49 -0.81 -0.90
N ALA A 153 12.08 0.38 -0.80
CA ALA A 153 13.47 0.59 -0.41
C ALA A 153 13.71 2.07 -0.01
N GLY A 154 14.84 2.34 0.62
CA GLY A 154 15.30 3.70 0.93
C GLY A 154 15.81 3.86 2.35
N SER A 155 15.74 5.09 2.85
CA SER A 155 16.18 5.46 4.19
C SER A 155 15.21 6.46 4.84
N LEU A 156 14.96 6.25 6.12
CA LEU A 156 14.26 7.18 7.00
C LEU A 156 15.23 7.61 8.10
N THR A 157 15.51 8.90 8.18
CA THR A 157 16.25 9.48 9.31
C THR A 157 15.28 10.15 10.26
N ILE A 158 15.41 9.84 11.54
CA ILE A 158 14.69 10.45 12.66
C ILE A 158 15.69 11.37 13.37
N ASP A 159 15.32 12.63 13.55
CA ASP A 159 16.18 13.60 14.23
C ASP A 159 16.22 13.41 15.76
N ASN A 160 17.06 14.20 16.42
CA ASN A 160 17.25 14.11 17.87
C ASN A 160 16.05 14.58 18.70
N LEU A 161 15.13 15.35 18.10
CA LEU A 161 13.92 15.82 18.76
C LEU A 161 12.77 14.82 18.60
N GLU A 162 12.94 13.84 17.72
CA GLU A 162 11.97 12.78 17.40
C GLU A 162 10.63 13.32 16.89
N ASP A 163 10.60 14.57 16.43
CA ASP A 163 9.45 15.26 15.88
C ASP A 163 9.55 15.46 14.36
N GLY A 164 10.63 14.99 13.75
CA GLY A 164 10.82 15.01 12.32
C GLY A 164 12.04 14.24 11.86
N GLY A 165 12.44 14.57 10.64
CA GLY A 165 13.66 14.07 10.03
C GLY A 165 13.60 14.09 8.51
N TYR A 166 14.39 13.23 7.90
CA TYR A 166 14.54 13.17 6.45
C TYR A 166 14.09 11.83 5.90
N VAL A 167 13.29 11.84 4.85
CA VAL A 167 12.89 10.64 4.13
C VAL A 167 13.47 10.63 2.73
N TYR A 168 13.93 9.47 2.29
CA TYR A 168 14.26 9.17 0.90
C TYR A 168 13.80 7.74 0.60
N ALA A 169 12.74 7.57 -0.18
CA ALA A 169 12.14 6.26 -0.39
C ALA A 169 11.61 6.07 -1.81
N GLY A 170 11.83 4.87 -2.34
CA GLY A 170 11.05 4.32 -3.44
C GLY A 170 9.79 3.66 -2.89
N LEU A 171 8.64 3.95 -3.49
CA LEU A 171 7.33 3.49 -3.07
C LEU A 171 6.64 2.74 -4.20
N GLY A 172 6.18 1.53 -3.90
CA GLY A 172 5.38 0.69 -4.79
C GLY A 172 3.90 0.80 -4.44
N ALA A 173 3.03 0.58 -5.42
CA ALA A 173 1.61 0.55 -5.17
C ALA A 173 1.26 -0.65 -4.27
N SER A 174 0.54 -0.40 -3.17
CA SER A 174 0.14 -1.47 -2.26
C SER A 174 -0.94 -2.35 -2.89
N THR A 175 -1.24 -3.52 -2.32
CA THR A 175 -2.35 -4.40 -2.74
C THR A 175 -3.72 -3.71 -2.79
N TYR A 176 -3.87 -2.54 -2.15
CA TYR A 176 -5.07 -1.70 -2.22
C TYR A 176 -5.14 -0.82 -3.48
N SER A 177 -4.09 -0.76 -4.29
CA SER A 177 -4.09 -0.08 -5.58
C SER A 177 -3.22 -0.81 -6.61
N PRO A 178 -3.81 -1.67 -7.46
CA PRO A 178 -3.08 -2.63 -8.30
C PRO A 178 -2.42 -2.01 -9.55
N VAL A 179 -2.19 -0.70 -9.59
CA VAL A 179 -1.50 -0.05 -10.72
C VAL A 179 -0.03 0.10 -10.36
N ASP A 180 0.84 -0.65 -11.03
CA ASP A 180 2.30 -0.63 -10.86
C ASP A 180 2.93 0.71 -11.33
N VAL A 181 2.66 1.80 -10.62
CA VAL A 181 3.37 3.05 -10.84
C VAL A 181 4.22 3.37 -9.63
N GLU A 182 5.53 3.41 -9.88
CA GLU A 182 6.55 3.78 -8.91
C GLU A 182 6.41 5.27 -8.53
N LEU A 183 6.52 5.53 -7.23
CA LEU A 183 6.54 6.87 -6.65
C LEU A 183 7.81 6.99 -5.81
N ASN A 184 8.53 8.09 -5.93
CA ASN A 184 9.68 8.40 -5.09
C ASN A 184 9.35 9.61 -4.23
N ILE A 185 9.73 9.54 -2.96
CA ILE A 185 9.60 10.65 -2.00
C ILE A 185 10.96 11.01 -1.43
N ALA A 186 11.26 12.31 -1.37
CA ALA A 186 12.50 12.81 -0.80
C ALA A 186 12.28 14.17 -0.13
N GLY A 187 12.69 14.34 1.13
CA GLY A 187 12.63 15.64 1.80
C GLY A 187 12.55 15.57 3.31
N TRP A 188 12.54 16.75 3.92
CA TRP A 188 12.34 16.91 5.35
C TRP A 188 10.85 16.83 5.68
N TRP A 189 10.53 16.09 6.73
CA TRP A 189 9.22 16.06 7.35
C TRP A 189 9.37 16.47 8.82
N SER A 190 8.34 17.10 9.36
CA SER A 190 8.29 17.56 10.75
C SER A 190 6.84 17.69 11.16
N CYS A 191 6.52 17.34 12.39
CA CYS A 191 5.18 17.46 12.95
C CYS A 191 4.87 18.86 13.55
N SER A 192 5.72 19.87 13.29
CA SER A 192 5.65 21.23 13.87
C SER A 192 5.48 22.36 12.85
#